data_AF-A0A947BBW4-F1
#
_entry.id   AF-A0A947BBW4-F1
#
_cell.length_a   1.000
_cell.length_b   1.000
_cell.length_c   1.000
_cell.angle_alpha   90.00
_cell.angle_beta   90.00
_cell.angle_gamma   90.00
#
_symmetry.space_group_name_H-M   'P 1'
#
loop_
_entity.id
_entity.type
_entity.pdbx_description
1 polymer ?
#
loop_
_entity_poly.entity_id
_entity_poly.type
_entity_poly.pdbx_seq_one_letter_code
_entity_poly.pdbx_strand_id
1 'polypeptide(L)' 'MIPTGFPDKDEIARLSAGMLLEIGAVHFNATEPFTLASGLPSPTYIDCRKLISYPRIRAT' A
#
# COMPACT_ATOMS: atom_id res chain seq x y z
N MET A 1 6.46 23.57 -15.75
CA MET A 1 6.19 24.18 -14.45
C MET A 1 6.12 23.05 -13.44
N ILE A 2 7.05 23.00 -12.48
CA ILE A 2 7.00 22.00 -11.41
C ILE A 2 5.91 22.46 -10.44
N PRO A 3 4.92 21.62 -10.08
CA PRO A 3 3.89 21.99 -9.11
C PRO A 3 4.57 22.39 -7.80
N THR A 4 4.34 23.61 -7.34
CA THR A 4 4.99 24.15 -6.12
C THR A 4 4.27 23.71 -4.83
N GLY A 5 3.32 22.78 -4.92
CA GLY A 5 2.54 22.28 -3.80
C GLY A 5 2.21 20.80 -3.94
N PHE A 6 2.04 20.15 -2.79
CA PHE A 6 1.53 18.79 -2.74
C PHE A 6 0.04 18.77 -3.15
N PRO A 7 -0.47 17.67 -3.75
CA PRO A 7 -1.90 17.50 -3.96
C PRO A 7 -2.68 17.51 -2.64
N ASP A 8 -4.00 17.60 -2.73
CA ASP A 8 -4.87 17.43 -1.57
C ASP A 8 -4.64 16.07 -0.90
N LYS A 9 -4.80 16.02 0.42
CA LYS A 9 -4.55 14.80 1.21
C LYS A 9 -5.35 13.60 0.71
N ASP A 10 -6.59 13.83 0.30
CA ASP A 10 -7.47 12.77 -0.21
C ASP A 10 -6.96 12.20 -1.53
N GLU A 11 -6.39 13.06 -2.38
CA GLU A 11 -5.79 12.62 -3.64
C GLU A 11 -4.50 11.83 -3.41
N ILE A 12 -3.67 12.27 -2.46
CA ILE A 12 -2.48 11.52 -2.03
C ILE A 12 -2.90 10.12 -1.53
N ALA A 13 -3.90 10.05 -0.64
CA ALA A 13 -4.38 8.78 -0.09
C ALA A 13 -4.91 7.84 -1.18
N ARG A 14 -5.70 8.36 -2.11
CA ARG A 14 -6.26 7.60 -3.23
C ARG A 14 -5.17 7.03 -4.13
N LEU A 15 -4.19 7.85 -4.51
CA LEU A 15 -3.08 7.44 -5.36
C LEU A 15 -2.18 6.42 -4.64
N SER A 16 -1.84 6.65 -3.38
CA SER A 16 -1.05 5.70 -2.58
C SER A 16 -1.74 4.35 -2.43
N ALA A 17 -3.05 4.34 -2.11
CA ALA A 17 -3.81 3.09 -2.01
C ALA A 17 -3.81 2.32 -3.34
N GLY A 18 -4.03 3.02 -4.46
CA GLY A 18 -3.97 2.43 -5.80
C GLY A 18 -2.62 1.78 -6.09
N MET A 19 -1.51 2.47 -5.78
CA MET A 19 -0.16 1.95 -5.96
C MET A 19 0.14 0.70 -5.12
N LEU A 20 -0.29 0.67 -3.86
CA LEU A 20 -0.11 -0.48 -2.97
C LEU A 20 -0.87 -1.72 -3.45
N LEU A 21 -2.07 -1.52 -3.99
CA LEU A 21 -2.87 -2.59 -4.58
C LEU A 21 -2.28 -3.08 -5.91
N GLU A 22 -1.84 -2.16 -6.77
CA GLU A 22 -1.26 -2.47 -8.08
C GLU A 22 -0.06 -3.42 -7.97
N ILE A 23 0.86 -3.15 -7.04
CA ILE A 23 2.04 -4.00 -6.84
C ILE A 23 1.77 -5.23 -5.96
N GLY A 24 0.55 -5.38 -5.44
CA GLY A 24 0.21 -6.41 -4.46
C GLY A 24 1.08 -6.31 -3.20
N ALA A 25 1.27 -5.09 -2.67
CA ALA A 25 1.83 -4.89 -1.34
C ALA A 25 0.76 -5.08 -0.25
N VAL A 26 -0.52 -4.96 -0.62
CA VAL A 26 -1.69 -5.22 0.23
C VAL A 26 -2.42 -6.45 -0.28
N HIS A 27 -2.83 -7.32 0.64
CA HIS A 27 -3.62 -8.52 0.37
C HIS A 27 -4.86 -8.59 1.26
N PHE A 28 -5.93 -9.17 0.72
CA PHE A 28 -7.18 -9.42 1.42
C PHE A 28 -7.50 -10.92 1.37
N ASN A 29 -7.84 -11.49 2.51
CA ASN A 29 -8.44 -12.81 2.58
C ASN A 29 -9.38 -12.88 3.79
N ALA A 30 -10.68 -12.71 3.55
CA ALA A 30 -11.70 -12.80 4.59
C ALA A 30 -12.12 -14.25 4.89
N THR A 31 -11.96 -15.16 3.93
CA THR A 31 -12.33 -16.57 4.07
C THR A 31 -11.30 -17.33 4.91
N GLU A 32 -10.01 -17.09 4.64
CA GLU A 32 -8.88 -17.67 5.38
C GLU A 32 -7.94 -16.54 5.83
N PRO A 33 -8.20 -15.94 7.01
CA PRO A 33 -7.43 -14.81 7.52
C PRO A 33 -5.94 -15.12 7.69
N PHE A 34 -5.10 -14.11 7.51
CA PHE A 34 -3.67 -14.21 7.78
C PHE A 34 -3.42 -14.28 9.29
N THR A 35 -2.56 -15.19 9.73
CA THR A 35 -2.06 -15.19 11.11
C THR A 35 -0.87 -14.23 11.21
N LEU A 36 -1.04 -13.14 11.95
CA LEU A 36 0.03 -12.16 12.18
C LEU A 36 1.09 -12.72 13.14
N ALA A 37 2.24 -12.05 13.22
CA ALA A 37 3.33 -12.44 14.14
C ALA A 37 2.91 -12.42 15.62
N SER A 38 1.86 -11.66 15.98
CA SER A 38 1.24 -11.68 17.31
C SER A 38 0.36 -12.91 17.56
N GLY A 39 0.14 -13.76 16.56
CA GLY A 39 -0.82 -14.87 16.59
C GLY A 39 -2.26 -14.47 16.27
N LEU A 40 -2.55 -13.16 16.10
CA LEU A 40 -3.90 -12.70 15.82
C LEU A 40 -4.27 -12.89 14.34
N PRO A 41 -5.51 -13.33 14.04
CA PRO A 41 -6.00 -13.37 12.67
C PRO A 41 -6.28 -11.95 12.15
N SER A 42 -5.97 -11.70 10.88
CA SER A 42 -6.28 -10.46 10.19
C SER A 42 -6.79 -10.74 8.78
N PRO A 43 -7.91 -10.13 8.35
CA PRO A 43 -8.41 -10.28 6.98
C PRO A 43 -7.54 -9.53 5.97
N THR A 44 -6.62 -8.68 6.45
CA THR A 44 -5.73 -7.87 5.61
C THR A 44 -4.27 -8.05 6.01
N TYR A 45 -3.38 -8.02 5.04
CA TYR A 45 -1.93 -8.01 5.26
C TYR A 45 -1.26 -6.98 4.36
N ILE A 46 -0.23 -6.31 4.87
CA ILE A 46 0.56 -5.34 4.12
C ILE A 46 2.06 -5.56 4.35
N ASP A 47 2.85 -5.50 3.28
CA ASP A 47 4.30 -5.43 3.35
C ASP A 47 4.84 -4.24 2.54
N CYS A 48 5.13 -3.14 3.24
CA CYS A 48 5.67 -1.94 2.61
C CYS A 48 7.11 -2.09 2.10
N ARG A 49 7.85 -3.12 2.50
CA ARG A 49 9.23 -3.35 1.99
C ARG A 49 9.22 -3.67 0.51
N LYS A 50 8.12 -4.24 0.01
CA LYS A 50 7.91 -4.54 -1.41
C LYS A 50 8.03 -3.29 -2.29
N LEU A 51 7.69 -2.10 -1.79
CA LEU A 51 7.79 -0.84 -2.55
C LEU A 51 9.22 -0.58 -3.04
N ILE A 52 10.22 -1.00 -2.27
CA ILE A 52 11.64 -0.81 -2.60
C ILE A 52 11.99 -1.52 -3.92
N SER A 53 11.28 -2.58 -4.29
CA SER A 53 11.49 -3.32 -5.55
C SER A 53 10.89 -2.61 -6.79
N TYR A 54 10.10 -1.54 -6.63
CA TYR A 54 9.39 -0.88 -7.73
C TYR A 54 9.85 0.60 -7.86
N PRO A 55 10.83 0.90 -8.74
CA PRO A 55 11.39 2.25 -8.89
C PRO A 55 10.36 3.36 -9.13
N ARG A 56 9.34 3.10 -9.95
CA ARG A 56 8.25 4.05 -10.22
C ARG A 56 7.45 4.38 -8.96
N ILE A 57 7.15 3.38 -8.14
CA ILE A 57 6.29 3.53 -6.97
C ILE A 57 7.03 4.24 -5.83
N ARG A 58 8.30 3.88 -5.57
CA ARG A 58 9.07 4.48 -4.46
C ARG A 58 9.58 5.91 -4.72
N ALA A 59 9.44 6.41 -5.93
CA ALA A 59 9.90 7.74 -6.34
C ALA A 59 8.78 8.78 -6.46
N THR A 60 7.56 8.40 -6.06
CA THR A 60 6.37 9.27 -6.02
C THR A 60 6.27 9.94 -4.66
#